data_AF-A0A4R1F9Q5-F1
#
_entry.id   AF-A0A4R1F9Q5-F1
#
_cell.length_a   1.000
_cell.length_b   1.000
_cell.length_c   1.000
_cell.angle_alpha   90.00
_cell.angle_beta   90.00
_cell.angle_gamma   90.00
#
_symmetry.space_group_name_H-M   'P 1'
#
loop_
_entity.id
_entity.type
_entity.pdbx_description
1 polymer ?
#
loop_
_entity_poly.entity_id
_entity_poly.type
_entity_poly.pdbx_seq_one_letter_code
_entity_poly.pdbx_strand_id
1 'polypeptide(L)'
;MKHLINNKLTVASIFYVSILILSGCGGGGSSSADEETSVDLSDGLSLSLLNAGTGAYYSFDSETEARTDLNELATGSQDSSIQNLAITDTSSVGYFLHWPDFREVDGEEQFDMKYLLMRPTYQHGTTIDADQMVQLAHLHGDTLAAHSSEEFRDPEPGSSQEQSLLRLNSFVAEQNELETEVTEVMPAGTQLCRAYIDHYLKFEEEEEHAAEEAGETTEEAEEEHEHHDLVHYALDTTGRMYFFAEGENGLEQMQGFVQLDEVSNISDCSRTTVARVSEDGVLVFIPDTQRLYLVDSHGGDFHQHSTWPVSALLPENETTDLVAIIGTGEEHDHDHE
;
A
#
# COMPACT_ATOMS: atom_id res chain seq x y z
N MET A 1 -14.19 35.64 -75.08
CA MET A 1 -13.80 35.71 -76.51
C MET A 1 -12.51 34.90 -76.65
N LYS A 2 -12.56 33.73 -77.33
CA LYS A 2 -11.48 32.75 -77.65
C LYS A 2 -10.82 32.02 -76.44
N HIS A 3 -10.49 30.73 -76.40
CA HIS A 3 -10.80 29.46 -77.09
C HIS A 3 -10.32 28.35 -76.10
N LEU A 4 -11.14 27.35 -75.74
CA LEU A 4 -10.95 25.89 -76.00
C LEU A 4 -9.50 25.35 -75.88
N ILE A 5 -9.22 24.28 -75.11
CA ILE A 5 -9.29 22.87 -75.56
C ILE A 5 -9.38 21.87 -74.38
N ASN A 6 -10.20 20.83 -74.57
CA ASN A 6 -10.37 19.58 -73.83
C ASN A 6 -9.35 18.49 -74.30
N ASN A 7 -8.98 17.54 -73.45
CA ASN A 7 -8.77 16.10 -73.76
C ASN A 7 -8.45 15.35 -72.45
N LYS A 8 -9.36 14.56 -71.85
CA LYS A 8 -9.74 13.14 -72.12
C LYS A 8 -8.62 12.09 -71.99
N LEU A 9 -8.82 11.21 -70.98
CA LEU A 9 -8.57 9.76 -70.86
C LEU A 9 -7.13 9.23 -71.14
N THR A 10 -6.58 8.26 -70.40
CA THR A 10 -7.08 6.88 -70.23
C THR A 10 -6.31 6.12 -69.13
N VAL A 11 -6.98 5.12 -68.58
CA VAL A 11 -6.64 4.14 -67.52
C VAL A 11 -5.51 3.16 -67.90
N ALA A 12 -4.71 2.71 -66.91
CA ALA A 12 -4.18 1.35 -66.85
C ALA A 12 -3.85 0.95 -65.39
N SER A 13 -4.50 -0.11 -64.90
CA SER A 13 -4.28 -0.77 -63.61
C SER A 13 -3.54 -2.08 -63.82
N ILE A 14 -2.53 -2.43 -63.01
CA ILE A 14 -2.06 -3.82 -62.79
C ILE A 14 -1.56 -4.00 -61.33
N PHE A 15 -2.40 -4.66 -60.53
CA PHE A 15 -2.19 -5.81 -59.62
C PHE A 15 -0.84 -6.17 -58.93
N TYR A 16 -1.01 -6.64 -57.66
CA TYR A 16 -0.25 -7.65 -56.88
C TYR A 16 1.15 -7.21 -56.35
N VAL A 17 1.58 -7.42 -55.10
CA VAL A 17 1.53 -8.58 -54.18
C VAL A 17 1.77 -8.11 -52.74
N SER A 18 1.05 -8.66 -51.76
CA SER A 18 1.43 -8.65 -50.34
C SER A 18 2.46 -9.75 -50.06
N ILE A 19 3.46 -9.51 -49.19
CA ILE A 19 3.90 -10.42 -48.09
C ILE A 19 5.15 -9.83 -47.39
N LEU A 20 5.10 -9.95 -46.06
CA LEU A 20 6.12 -9.77 -45.03
C LEU A 20 7.50 -10.38 -45.37
N ILE A 21 8.56 -9.91 -44.70
CA ILE A 21 9.40 -10.68 -43.75
C ILE A 21 10.65 -9.87 -43.34
N LEU A 22 10.79 -9.77 -42.02
CA LEU A 22 11.94 -9.62 -41.12
C LEU A 22 13.41 -9.56 -41.61
N SER A 23 14.15 -8.82 -40.77
CA SER A 23 15.50 -9.03 -40.19
C SER A 23 16.78 -8.57 -40.92
N GLY A 24 17.61 -7.81 -40.17
CA GLY A 24 19.06 -8.02 -40.17
C GLY A 24 20.00 -6.81 -40.20
N CYS A 25 20.36 -6.30 -39.01
CA CYS A 25 21.71 -5.88 -38.55
C CYS A 25 22.43 -4.63 -39.12
N GLY A 26 22.86 -3.72 -38.21
CA GLY A 26 24.25 -3.26 -38.23
C GLY A 26 24.57 -1.77 -37.95
N GLY A 27 24.89 -1.45 -36.68
CA GLY A 27 25.82 -0.39 -36.24
C GLY A 27 25.27 1.04 -36.22
N GLY A 28 25.39 1.86 -35.17
CA GLY A 28 26.26 1.84 -34.00
C GLY A 28 26.56 3.30 -33.65
N GLY A 29 26.12 3.75 -32.48
CA GLY A 29 26.35 5.11 -31.99
C GLY A 29 25.86 5.21 -30.55
N SER A 30 26.75 4.86 -29.62
CA SER A 30 26.51 4.88 -28.18
C SER A 30 26.49 6.31 -27.65
N SER A 31 25.38 6.68 -27.02
CA SER A 31 25.38 7.55 -25.85
C SER A 31 24.55 6.80 -24.80
N SER A 32 25.24 6.05 -23.95
CA SER A 32 24.71 5.54 -22.69
C SER A 32 24.46 6.75 -21.80
N ALA A 33 23.25 7.30 -21.89
CA ALA A 33 22.60 7.83 -20.70
C ALA A 33 21.99 6.60 -20.04
N ASP A 34 22.44 6.28 -18.84
CA ASP A 34 21.65 5.46 -17.95
C ASP A 34 20.32 6.21 -17.79
N GLU A 35 19.26 5.72 -18.46
CA GLU A 35 17.91 6.02 -18.00
C GLU A 35 17.83 5.36 -16.63
N GLU A 36 18.14 6.12 -15.58
CA GLU A 36 17.65 5.79 -14.24
C GLU A 36 16.14 5.61 -14.41
N THR A 37 15.69 4.38 -14.24
CA THR A 37 14.28 4.04 -14.17
C THR A 37 13.74 4.63 -12.87
N SER A 38 13.40 5.92 -12.89
CA SER A 38 12.73 6.58 -11.77
C SER A 38 11.43 5.85 -11.49
N VAL A 39 11.15 5.65 -10.20
CA VAL A 39 9.94 4.98 -9.76
C VAL A 39 9.01 6.08 -9.27
N ASP A 40 8.07 6.43 -10.13
CA ASP A 40 7.07 7.49 -9.90
C ASP A 40 6.00 7.02 -8.89
N LEU A 41 6.42 6.72 -7.66
CA LEU A 41 5.54 6.53 -6.49
C LEU A 41 5.30 7.89 -5.85
N SER A 42 4.15 8.07 -5.19
CA SER A 42 3.90 9.26 -4.38
C SER A 42 5.03 9.48 -3.38
N ASP A 43 5.46 10.73 -3.24
CA ASP A 43 6.48 11.15 -2.29
C ASP A 43 6.05 10.85 -0.84
N GLY A 44 7.00 10.85 0.09
CA GLY A 44 6.71 10.67 1.53
C GLY A 44 6.37 9.25 1.98
N LEU A 45 6.60 8.23 1.15
CA LEU A 45 6.44 6.82 1.51
C LEU A 45 7.77 6.16 1.84
N SER A 46 7.78 5.34 2.89
CA SER A 46 8.84 4.39 3.20
C SER A 46 8.31 2.97 3.06
N LEU A 47 8.84 2.22 2.10
CA LEU A 47 8.50 0.84 1.85
C LEU A 47 9.57 -0.08 2.44
N SER A 48 9.20 -0.98 3.34
CA SER A 48 10.08 -2.01 3.89
C SER A 48 9.83 -3.34 3.19
N LEU A 49 10.80 -3.82 2.43
CA LEU A 49 10.72 -5.01 1.57
C LEU A 49 11.55 -6.16 2.14
N LEU A 50 10.90 -7.24 2.57
CA LEU A 50 11.54 -8.42 3.15
C LEU A 50 11.31 -9.66 2.29
N ASN A 51 12.40 -10.37 1.99
CA ASN A 51 12.36 -11.74 1.52
C ASN A 51 12.44 -12.71 2.71
N ALA A 52 11.32 -13.33 3.09
CA ALA A 52 11.24 -14.26 4.19
C ALA A 52 12.11 -15.52 3.99
N GLY A 53 12.39 -15.90 2.75
CA GLY A 53 13.22 -17.07 2.44
C GLY A 53 14.71 -16.84 2.65
N THR A 54 15.21 -15.65 2.31
CA THR A 54 16.64 -15.31 2.38
C THR A 54 17.00 -14.43 3.58
N GLY A 55 16.02 -13.71 4.14
CA GLY A 55 16.22 -12.67 5.15
C GLY A 55 16.70 -11.34 4.58
N ALA A 56 16.80 -11.21 3.25
CA ALA A 56 17.17 -9.95 2.62
C ALA A 56 16.11 -8.90 2.93
N TYR A 57 16.54 -7.77 3.51
CA TYR A 57 15.63 -6.76 4.06
C TYR A 57 16.08 -5.36 3.68
N TYR A 58 15.24 -4.66 2.94
CA TYR A 58 15.55 -3.35 2.39
C TYR A 58 14.46 -2.34 2.74
N SER A 59 14.82 -1.07 2.87
CA SER A 59 13.87 0.03 2.75
C SER A 59 14.05 0.75 1.42
N PHE A 60 12.95 1.26 0.87
CA PHE A 60 12.91 2.21 -0.24
C PHE A 60 12.14 3.44 0.21
N ASP A 61 12.77 4.60 0.07
CA ASP A 61 12.19 5.91 0.35
C ASP A 61 11.75 6.54 -0.97
N SER A 62 10.46 6.86 -1.13
CA SER A 62 9.93 7.33 -2.42
C SER A 62 10.35 8.74 -2.78
N GLU A 63 10.52 9.62 -1.79
CA GLU A 63 10.92 11.02 -2.01
C GLU A 63 12.37 11.11 -2.54
N THR A 64 13.26 10.32 -1.95
CA THR A 64 14.69 10.33 -2.29
C THR A 64 15.10 9.24 -3.28
N GLU A 65 14.18 8.33 -3.60
CA GLU A 65 14.40 7.04 -4.28
C GLU A 65 15.55 6.21 -3.66
N ALA A 66 15.88 6.49 -2.39
CA ALA A 66 17.00 5.87 -1.72
C ALA A 66 16.66 4.45 -1.27
N ARG A 67 17.60 3.54 -1.51
CA ARG A 67 17.53 2.15 -1.05
C ARG A 67 18.52 1.92 0.07
N THR A 68 18.06 1.34 1.17
CA THR A 68 18.92 0.99 2.31
C THR A 68 18.81 -0.50 2.61
N ASP A 69 19.94 -1.21 2.69
CA ASP A 69 19.98 -2.55 3.27
C ASP A 69 19.85 -2.43 4.79
N LEU A 70 18.71 -2.86 5.32
CA LEU A 70 18.37 -2.74 6.73
C LEU A 70 19.18 -3.71 7.61
N ASN A 71 19.64 -4.84 7.06
CA ASN A 71 20.53 -5.74 7.79
C ASN A 71 21.94 -5.16 7.91
N GLU A 72 22.46 -4.55 6.85
CA GLU A 72 23.76 -3.86 6.87
C GLU A 72 23.70 -2.65 7.83
N LEU A 73 22.64 -1.84 7.73
CA LEU A 73 22.38 -0.72 8.64
C LEU A 73 22.36 -1.17 10.11
N ALA A 74 21.57 -2.20 10.41
CA ALA A 74 21.47 -2.77 11.75
C ALA A 74 22.82 -3.28 12.27
N THR A 75 23.59 -3.98 11.44
CA THR A 75 24.92 -4.50 11.81
C THR A 75 25.94 -3.40 12.07
N GLY A 76 25.86 -2.29 11.32
CA GLY A 76 26.76 -1.15 11.43
C GLY A 76 26.40 -0.16 12.56
N SER A 77 25.16 -0.19 13.03
CA SER A 77 24.65 0.78 14.00
C SER A 77 25.17 0.54 15.43
N GLN A 78 25.24 1.62 16.21
CA GLN A 78 25.42 1.58 17.67
C GLN A 78 24.12 1.87 18.43
N ASP A 79 23.04 2.16 17.70
CA ASP A 79 21.70 2.35 18.24
C ASP A 79 21.00 1.00 18.32
N SER A 80 20.58 0.60 19.53
CA SER A 80 19.90 -0.69 19.75
C SER A 80 18.58 -0.80 19.00
N SER A 81 17.86 0.31 18.80
CA SER A 81 16.59 0.32 18.06
C SER A 81 16.80 0.02 16.57
N ILE A 82 17.90 0.50 15.98
CA ILE A 82 18.28 0.18 14.60
C ILE A 82 18.82 -1.25 14.52
N GLN A 83 19.60 -1.69 15.50
CA GLN A 83 20.11 -3.08 15.56
C GLN A 83 18.97 -4.11 15.57
N ASN A 84 17.84 -3.78 16.19
CA ASN A 84 16.66 -4.64 16.23
C ASN A 84 16.01 -4.89 14.86
N LEU A 85 16.34 -4.11 13.82
CA LEU A 85 15.81 -4.35 12.46
C LEU A 85 16.40 -5.61 11.80
N ALA A 86 17.53 -6.11 12.30
CA ALA A 86 18.24 -7.22 11.67
C ALA A 86 17.42 -8.52 11.64
N ILE A 87 17.27 -9.10 10.45
CA ILE A 87 16.64 -10.41 10.27
C ILE A 87 17.70 -11.50 10.41
N THR A 88 17.88 -12.00 11.64
CA THR A 88 18.89 -13.04 11.93
C THR A 88 18.38 -14.47 11.83
N ASP A 89 17.05 -14.66 11.82
CA ASP A 89 16.40 -15.98 11.76
C ASP A 89 15.16 -15.94 10.88
N THR A 90 15.30 -16.43 9.65
CA THR A 90 14.20 -16.50 8.67
C THR A 90 13.09 -17.46 9.08
N SER A 91 13.35 -18.42 9.97
CA SER A 91 12.29 -19.31 10.47
C SER A 91 11.28 -18.59 11.38
N SER A 92 11.63 -17.39 11.84
CA SER A 92 10.75 -16.53 12.63
C SER A 92 9.88 -15.57 11.79
N VAL A 93 10.06 -15.54 10.47
CA VAL A 93 9.36 -14.61 9.57
C VAL A 93 8.04 -15.21 9.08
N GLY A 94 6.92 -14.64 9.55
CA GLY A 94 5.57 -14.94 9.07
C GLY A 94 5.12 -13.97 7.98
N TYR A 95 4.61 -12.81 8.40
CA TYR A 95 4.09 -11.74 7.55
C TYR A 95 4.17 -10.37 8.25
N PHE A 96 3.90 -9.28 7.53
CA PHE A 96 3.75 -7.96 8.13
C PHE A 96 2.29 -7.68 8.51
N LEU A 97 2.08 -7.24 9.75
CA LEU A 97 0.83 -6.63 10.17
C LEU A 97 1.04 -5.13 10.27
N HIS A 98 0.40 -4.36 9.39
CA HIS A 98 0.41 -2.90 9.46
C HIS A 98 -0.46 -2.45 10.61
N TRP A 99 0.02 -1.50 11.39
CA TRP A 99 -0.69 -0.90 12.50
C TRP A 99 -0.56 0.62 12.43
N PRO A 100 -1.51 1.30 11.77
CA PRO A 100 -1.62 2.75 11.87
C PRO A 100 -2.15 3.12 13.28
N ASP A 101 -1.28 3.56 14.19
CA ASP A 101 -1.62 3.89 15.58
C ASP A 101 -2.02 5.37 15.68
N PHE A 102 -3.22 5.69 15.21
CA PHE A 102 -3.87 7.01 15.34
C PHE A 102 -4.42 7.21 16.76
N ARG A 103 -4.17 8.38 17.34
CA ARG A 103 -4.69 8.75 18.66
C ARG A 103 -4.56 10.25 18.90
N GLU A 104 -5.42 10.80 19.75
CA GLU A 104 -5.20 12.10 20.37
C GLU A 104 -4.38 11.96 21.67
N VAL A 105 -3.37 12.81 21.84
CA VAL A 105 -2.60 12.93 23.09
C VAL A 105 -2.50 14.41 23.46
N ASP A 106 -3.07 14.77 24.62
CA ASP A 106 -3.07 16.15 25.13
C ASP A 106 -3.69 17.19 24.15
N GLY A 107 -4.70 16.78 23.35
CA GLY A 107 -5.33 17.64 22.34
C GLY A 107 -4.56 17.75 21.02
N GLU A 108 -3.51 16.94 20.84
CA GLU A 108 -2.76 16.85 19.59
C GLU A 108 -2.94 15.47 18.97
N GLU A 109 -3.32 15.43 17.70
CA GLU A 109 -3.34 14.21 16.92
C GLU A 109 -1.93 13.65 16.78
N GLN A 110 -1.83 12.34 16.97
CA GLN A 110 -0.60 11.58 16.82
C GLN A 110 -0.82 10.53 15.76
N PHE A 111 -0.10 10.68 14.65
CA PHE A 111 -0.04 9.68 13.61
C PHE A 111 1.27 8.91 13.69
N ASP A 112 1.17 7.62 13.97
CA ASP A 112 2.34 6.76 14.11
C ASP A 112 2.13 5.49 13.29
N MET A 113 2.69 5.47 12.09
CA MET A 113 2.61 4.34 11.17
C MET A 113 3.62 3.26 11.56
N LYS A 114 3.08 2.12 11.98
CA LYS A 114 3.87 0.98 12.45
C LYS A 114 3.59 -0.22 11.57
N TYR A 115 4.52 -1.15 11.62
CA TYR A 115 4.23 -2.53 11.24
C TYR A 115 4.92 -3.49 12.18
N LEU A 116 4.29 -4.65 12.37
CA LEU A 116 4.84 -5.74 13.12
C LEU A 116 5.32 -6.81 12.16
N LEU A 117 6.52 -7.33 12.39
CA LEU A 117 6.94 -8.58 11.78
C LEU A 117 6.38 -9.74 12.62
N MET A 118 5.31 -10.35 12.14
CA MET A 118 4.62 -11.43 12.84
C MET A 118 5.35 -12.75 12.69
N ARG A 119 5.28 -13.60 13.72
CA ARG A 119 5.80 -14.97 13.66
C ARG A 119 4.85 -15.87 12.85
N PRO A 120 5.36 -16.94 12.21
CA PRO A 120 4.52 -17.87 11.44
C PRO A 120 3.41 -18.56 12.24
N THR A 121 3.55 -18.60 13.57
CA THR A 121 2.58 -19.24 14.48
C THR A 121 1.40 -18.36 14.82
N TYR A 122 1.48 -17.05 14.55
CA TYR A 122 0.42 -16.11 14.88
C TYR A 122 -0.82 -16.38 14.03
N GLN A 123 -1.98 -16.42 14.67
CA GLN A 123 -3.27 -16.58 14.01
C GLN A 123 -3.91 -15.20 13.85
N HIS A 124 -4.28 -14.85 12.62
CA HIS A 124 -4.94 -13.57 12.32
C HIS A 124 -6.17 -13.36 13.21
N GLY A 125 -6.36 -12.13 13.70
CA GLY A 125 -7.47 -11.76 14.58
C GLY A 125 -7.33 -12.22 16.04
N THR A 126 -6.24 -12.91 16.41
CA THR A 126 -6.00 -13.28 17.81
C THR A 126 -5.17 -12.24 18.55
N THR A 127 -5.29 -12.19 19.87
CA THR A 127 -4.52 -11.26 20.70
C THR A 127 -3.01 -11.44 20.49
N ILE A 128 -2.31 -10.33 20.28
CA ILE A 128 -0.86 -10.23 20.14
C ILE A 128 -0.24 -9.97 21.52
N ASP A 129 0.80 -10.76 21.79
CA ASP A 129 1.77 -10.56 22.87
C ASP A 129 3.20 -10.67 22.31
N ALA A 130 4.20 -10.58 23.19
CA ALA A 130 5.61 -10.70 22.85
C ALA A 130 6.00 -12.01 22.13
N ASP A 131 5.23 -13.09 22.28
CA ASP A 131 5.52 -14.38 21.67
C ASP A 131 4.92 -14.52 20.25
N GLN A 132 4.10 -13.57 19.82
CA GLN A 132 3.47 -13.58 18.47
C GLN A 132 4.21 -12.74 17.43
N MET A 133 5.07 -11.81 17.85
CA MET A 133 5.85 -10.95 16.95
C MET A 133 7.35 -11.15 17.11
N VAL A 134 8.10 -10.77 16.09
CA VAL A 134 9.58 -10.69 16.07
C VAL A 134 10.01 -9.30 16.52
N GLN A 135 9.45 -8.28 15.87
CA GLN A 135 9.73 -6.88 16.14
C GLN A 135 8.53 -6.01 15.73
N LEU A 136 8.47 -4.82 16.31
CA LEU A 136 7.58 -3.73 15.88
C LEU A 136 8.48 -2.62 15.34
N ALA A 137 8.25 -2.19 14.10
CA ALA A 137 9.04 -1.16 13.45
C ALA A 137 8.20 0.06 13.11
N HIS A 138 8.82 1.25 13.22
CA HIS A 138 8.22 2.56 12.95
C HIS A 138 9.30 3.62 12.75
N LEU A 139 8.89 4.81 12.30
CA LEU A 139 9.79 5.92 12.01
C LEU A 139 10.08 6.76 13.27
N HIS A 140 11.36 6.92 13.58
CA HIS A 140 11.85 7.87 14.59
C HIS A 140 12.41 9.11 13.87
N GLY A 141 11.54 10.09 13.60
CA GLY A 141 11.83 11.10 12.58
C GLY A 141 11.94 10.41 11.22
N ASP A 142 12.98 10.69 10.44
CA ASP A 142 13.15 10.08 9.11
C ASP A 142 13.85 8.70 9.15
N THR A 143 14.09 8.15 10.34
CA THR A 143 14.85 6.92 10.51
C THR A 143 13.94 5.78 10.95
N LEU A 144 13.84 4.74 10.12
CA LEU A 144 13.22 3.49 10.51
C LEU A 144 14.02 2.82 11.63
N ALA A 145 13.32 2.43 12.69
CA ALA A 145 13.88 1.64 13.78
C ALA A 145 12.87 0.60 14.26
N ALA A 146 13.31 -0.32 15.13
CA ALA A 146 12.45 -1.35 15.67
C ALA A 146 12.59 -1.55 17.19
N HIS A 147 11.45 -1.83 17.81
CA HIS A 147 11.35 -2.40 19.14
C HIS A 147 11.38 -3.93 19.05
N SER A 148 12.18 -4.54 19.92
CA SER A 148 12.22 -6.01 20.05
C SER A 148 10.95 -6.53 20.72
N SER A 149 10.54 -7.77 20.40
CA SER A 149 9.37 -8.36 21.06
C SER A 149 9.51 -8.47 22.58
N GLU A 150 10.74 -8.61 23.09
CA GLU A 150 11.04 -8.68 24.52
C GLU A 150 10.70 -7.40 25.29
N GLU A 151 10.70 -6.23 24.64
CA GLU A 151 10.28 -4.97 25.27
C GLU A 151 8.79 -4.99 25.67
N PHE A 152 8.01 -5.86 25.04
CA PHE A 152 6.58 -6.04 25.29
C PHE A 152 6.29 -7.26 26.16
N ARG A 153 7.32 -7.94 26.69
CA ARG A 153 7.13 -9.09 27.57
C ARG A 153 6.77 -8.62 28.98
N ASP A 154 5.59 -9.05 29.44
CA ASP A 154 5.08 -8.77 30.79
C ASP A 154 5.17 -7.28 31.17
N PRO A 155 4.53 -6.37 30.40
CA PRO A 155 4.65 -4.93 30.62
C PRO A 155 4.15 -4.55 32.02
N GLU A 156 4.78 -3.54 32.64
CA GLU A 156 4.32 -3.04 33.92
C GLU A 156 2.91 -2.45 33.80
N PRO A 157 1.99 -2.71 34.75
CA PRO A 157 0.65 -2.13 34.71
C PRO A 157 0.71 -0.59 34.69
N GLY A 158 0.04 0.02 33.72
CA GLY A 158 0.02 1.45 33.45
C GLY A 158 1.18 1.96 32.60
N SER A 159 2.09 1.09 32.15
CA SER A 159 3.20 1.48 31.26
C SER A 159 2.72 1.81 29.84
N SER A 160 3.55 2.55 29.10
CA SER A 160 3.29 2.84 27.68
C SER A 160 3.26 1.56 26.83
N GLN A 161 4.03 0.53 27.20
CA GLN A 161 4.03 -0.77 26.54
C GLN A 161 2.71 -1.51 26.73
N GLU A 162 2.16 -1.53 27.96
CA GLU A 162 0.85 -2.15 28.21
C GLU A 162 -0.25 -1.43 27.42
N GLN A 163 -0.27 -0.10 27.45
CA GLN A 163 -1.25 0.69 26.71
C GLN A 163 -1.14 0.50 25.20
N SER A 164 0.08 0.43 24.67
CA SER A 164 0.32 0.16 23.25
C SER A 164 -0.16 -1.23 22.84
N LEU A 165 0.08 -2.26 23.66
CA LEU A 165 -0.45 -3.60 23.41
C LEU A 165 -1.98 -3.63 23.48
N LEU A 166 -2.61 -2.88 24.39
CA LEU A 166 -4.08 -2.80 24.45
C LEU A 166 -4.65 -2.18 23.16
N ARG A 167 -4.08 -1.07 22.67
CA ARG A 167 -4.50 -0.44 21.41
C ARG A 167 -4.28 -1.33 20.20
N LEU A 168 -3.09 -1.93 20.08
CA LEU A 168 -2.79 -2.90 19.02
C LEU A 168 -3.80 -4.06 19.00
N ASN A 169 -4.20 -4.56 20.17
CA ASN A 169 -5.17 -5.63 20.26
C ASN A 169 -6.61 -5.20 19.96
N SER A 170 -6.97 -3.94 20.22
CA SER A 170 -8.23 -3.35 19.73
C SER A 170 -8.22 -3.32 18.20
N PHE A 171 -7.16 -2.76 17.61
CA PHE A 171 -6.96 -2.70 16.17
C PHE A 171 -7.07 -4.08 15.50
N VAL A 172 -6.43 -5.11 16.07
CA VAL A 172 -6.52 -6.49 15.55
C VAL A 172 -7.95 -7.05 15.60
N ALA A 173 -8.69 -6.73 16.67
CA ALA A 173 -10.08 -7.17 16.79
C ALA A 173 -10.97 -6.47 15.76
N GLU A 174 -10.83 -5.16 15.61
CA GLU A 174 -11.54 -4.34 14.62
C GLU A 174 -11.23 -4.80 13.20
N GLN A 175 -9.96 -5.11 12.88
CA GLN A 175 -9.59 -5.67 11.59
C GLN A 175 -10.25 -7.02 11.30
N ASN A 176 -10.38 -7.86 12.32
CA ASN A 176 -11.08 -9.15 12.18
C ASN A 176 -12.60 -8.96 12.01
N GLU A 177 -13.18 -7.94 12.65
CA GLU A 177 -14.58 -7.55 12.44
C GLU A 177 -14.80 -7.02 11.02
N LEU A 178 -13.93 -6.13 10.53
CA LEU A 178 -13.93 -5.63 9.16
C LEU A 178 -13.86 -6.76 8.12
N GLU A 179 -12.92 -7.70 8.27
CA GLU A 179 -12.81 -8.86 7.36
C GLU A 179 -14.09 -9.70 7.38
N THR A 180 -14.75 -9.83 8.53
CA THR A 180 -16.02 -10.56 8.67
C THR A 180 -17.14 -9.83 7.94
N GLU A 181 -17.31 -8.55 8.19
CA GLU A 181 -18.36 -7.72 7.59
C GLU A 181 -18.23 -7.65 6.06
N VAL A 182 -17.03 -7.33 5.57
CA VAL A 182 -16.74 -7.31 4.14
C VAL A 182 -17.03 -8.67 3.51
N THR A 183 -16.66 -9.78 4.16
CA THR A 183 -16.94 -11.14 3.66
C THR A 183 -18.44 -11.40 3.47
N GLU A 184 -19.31 -10.84 4.33
CA GLU A 184 -20.75 -11.03 4.25
C GLU A 184 -21.39 -10.34 3.03
N VAL A 185 -20.80 -9.22 2.59
CA VAL A 185 -21.28 -8.44 1.43
C VAL A 185 -20.57 -8.77 0.12
N MET A 186 -19.49 -9.58 0.16
CA MET A 186 -18.77 -10.02 -1.04
C MET A 186 -19.71 -10.74 -2.04
N PRO A 187 -19.54 -10.53 -3.36
CA PRO A 187 -20.36 -11.19 -4.37
C PRO A 187 -20.32 -12.72 -4.29
N ALA A 188 -21.42 -13.38 -4.64
CA ALA A 188 -21.49 -14.84 -4.59
C ALA A 188 -20.40 -15.51 -5.44
N GLY A 189 -19.61 -16.38 -4.81
CA GLY A 189 -18.54 -17.15 -5.46
C GLY A 189 -17.17 -16.47 -5.46
N THR A 190 -17.02 -15.30 -4.84
CA THR A 190 -15.71 -14.71 -4.53
C THR A 190 -15.22 -15.17 -3.17
N GLN A 191 -13.91 -15.08 -2.94
CA GLN A 191 -13.29 -15.34 -1.64
C GLN A 191 -12.47 -14.11 -1.27
N LEU A 192 -12.76 -13.51 -0.11
CA LEU A 192 -11.97 -12.39 0.40
C LEU A 192 -10.53 -12.83 0.62
N CYS A 193 -9.60 -11.99 0.18
CA CYS A 193 -8.18 -12.12 0.44
C CYS A 193 -7.73 -11.11 1.49
N ARG A 194 -8.08 -9.83 1.31
CA ARG A 194 -7.83 -8.74 2.26
C ARG A 194 -8.97 -7.74 2.27
N ALA A 195 -9.31 -7.26 3.45
CA ALA A 195 -10.09 -6.04 3.63
C ALA A 195 -9.18 -4.94 4.15
N TYR A 196 -9.47 -3.70 3.79
CA TYR A 196 -8.74 -2.53 4.25
C TYR A 196 -9.69 -1.34 4.33
N ILE A 197 -9.51 -0.53 5.37
CA ILE A 197 -10.09 0.80 5.51
C ILE A 197 -8.97 1.77 5.84
N ASP A 198 -9.17 3.01 5.46
CA ASP A 198 -8.28 4.06 5.88
C ASP A 198 -8.55 4.42 7.35
N HIS A 199 -7.56 4.21 8.22
CA HIS A 199 -7.75 4.44 9.65
C HIS A 199 -7.62 5.91 10.02
N TYR A 200 -7.06 6.75 9.14
CA TYR A 200 -7.07 8.20 9.31
C TYR A 200 -8.50 8.71 9.12
N LEU A 201 -9.09 8.41 7.96
CA LEU A 201 -10.46 8.83 7.65
C LEU A 201 -11.46 8.26 8.66
N LYS A 202 -11.27 7.00 9.10
CA LYS A 202 -12.09 6.42 10.16
C LYS A 202 -11.97 7.21 11.47
N PHE A 203 -10.76 7.60 11.86
CA PHE A 203 -10.53 8.39 13.08
C PHE A 203 -11.18 9.77 12.97
N GLU A 204 -11.03 10.46 11.84
CA GLU A 204 -11.68 11.76 11.59
C GLU A 204 -13.22 11.65 11.67
N GLU A 205 -13.82 10.65 11.02
CA GLU A 205 -15.27 10.41 11.04
C GLU A 205 -15.78 10.11 12.48
N GLU A 206 -15.01 9.35 13.27
CA GLU A 206 -15.34 9.06 14.67
C GLU A 206 -15.30 10.32 15.56
N GLU A 207 -14.31 11.19 15.37
CA GLU A 207 -14.19 12.46 16.10
C GLU A 207 -15.29 13.46 15.70
N GLU A 208 -15.61 13.57 14.41
CA GLU A 208 -16.71 14.42 13.92
C GLU A 208 -18.04 13.98 14.56
N HIS A 209 -18.35 12.68 14.52
CA HIS A 209 -19.54 12.15 15.16
C HIS A 209 -19.56 12.38 16.69
N ALA A 210 -18.42 12.25 17.37
CA ALA A 210 -18.33 12.53 18.80
C ALA A 210 -18.61 14.01 19.12
N ALA A 211 -18.10 14.94 18.31
CA ALA A 211 -18.35 16.38 18.45
C ALA A 211 -19.82 16.73 18.21
N GLU A 212 -20.44 16.14 17.17
CA GLU A 212 -21.87 16.28 16.90
C GLU A 212 -22.74 15.78 18.08
N GLU A 213 -22.43 14.60 18.64
CA GLU A 213 -23.13 14.05 19.80
C GLU A 213 -22.98 14.90 21.05
N ALA A 214 -21.82 15.53 21.25
CA ALA A 214 -21.55 16.46 22.34
C ALA A 214 -22.28 17.80 22.19
N GLY A 215 -22.88 18.07 21.02
CA GLY A 215 -23.53 19.34 20.69
C GLY A 215 -22.53 20.49 20.51
N GLU A 216 -21.28 20.16 20.22
CA GLU A 216 -20.23 21.11 19.89
C GLU A 216 -20.34 21.45 18.40
N THR A 217 -21.25 22.36 18.06
CA THR A 217 -21.31 22.93 16.71
C THR A 217 -20.19 23.97 16.59
N THR A 218 -19.01 23.55 16.16
CA THR A 218 -17.96 24.50 15.76
C THR A 218 -18.32 25.04 14.38
N GLU A 219 -18.72 26.31 14.30
CA GLU A 219 -18.79 27.05 13.02
C GLU A 219 -17.41 27.10 12.30
N GLU A 220 -16.35 26.61 12.95
CA GLU A 220 -14.99 26.43 12.41
C GLU A 220 -14.73 25.00 11.86
N ALA A 221 -15.58 23.99 12.13
CA ALA A 221 -15.42 22.64 11.56
C ALA A 221 -16.03 22.48 10.16
N GLU A 222 -16.98 23.35 9.77
CA GLU A 222 -17.61 23.28 8.44
C GLU A 222 -16.71 23.83 7.30
N GLU A 223 -15.58 24.49 7.61
CA GLU A 223 -14.71 25.12 6.58
C GLU A 223 -13.35 24.45 6.37
N GLU A 224 -12.87 23.54 7.24
CA GLU A 224 -11.49 23.04 7.14
C GLU A 224 -11.32 21.65 6.49
N HIS A 225 -12.39 20.88 6.28
CA HIS A 225 -12.22 19.55 5.69
C HIS A 225 -13.41 19.10 4.83
N GLU A 226 -13.27 19.21 3.51
CA GLU A 226 -14.13 18.50 2.55
C GLU A 226 -13.67 17.03 2.55
N HIS A 227 -14.01 16.26 3.58
CA HIS A 227 -13.54 14.88 3.73
C HIS A 227 -14.16 13.97 2.66
N HIS A 228 -13.34 13.07 2.13
CA HIS A 228 -13.77 12.01 1.23
C HIS A 228 -14.47 10.89 2.03
N ASP A 229 -15.53 10.29 1.46
CA ASP A 229 -16.29 9.21 2.10
C ASP A 229 -15.35 8.04 2.51
N LEU A 230 -15.51 7.50 3.73
CA LEU A 230 -14.72 6.34 4.19
C LEU A 230 -14.98 5.10 3.32
N VAL A 231 -13.94 4.68 2.58
CA VAL A 231 -14.03 3.54 1.67
C VAL A 231 -13.48 2.25 2.28
N HIS A 232 -14.28 1.20 2.15
CA HIS A 232 -13.94 -0.18 2.49
C HIS A 232 -13.44 -0.90 1.24
N TYR A 233 -12.13 -1.10 1.17
CA TYR A 233 -11.46 -1.83 0.09
C TYR A 233 -11.48 -3.32 0.36
N ALA A 234 -11.89 -4.12 -0.63
CA ALA A 234 -11.88 -5.57 -0.52
C ALA A 234 -11.18 -6.21 -1.73
N LEU A 235 -10.04 -6.85 -1.50
CA LEU A 235 -9.31 -7.61 -2.50
C LEU A 235 -9.72 -9.08 -2.42
N ASP A 236 -10.18 -9.66 -3.52
CA ASP A 236 -10.46 -11.09 -3.62
C ASP A 236 -9.23 -11.91 -4.04
N THR A 237 -9.32 -13.23 -3.88
CA THR A 237 -8.23 -14.15 -4.24
C THR A 237 -7.92 -14.23 -5.74
N THR A 238 -8.69 -13.56 -6.60
CA THR A 238 -8.46 -13.50 -8.06
C THR A 238 -7.88 -12.16 -8.52
N GLY A 239 -7.61 -11.24 -7.58
CA GLY A 239 -7.07 -9.92 -7.89
C GLY A 239 -8.13 -8.89 -8.24
N ARG A 240 -9.39 -9.11 -7.86
CA ARG A 240 -10.44 -8.09 -8.02
C ARG A 240 -10.54 -7.28 -6.75
N MET A 241 -10.50 -5.96 -6.91
CA MET A 241 -10.77 -5.01 -5.85
C MET A 241 -12.19 -4.50 -5.94
N TYR A 242 -12.91 -4.60 -4.83
CA TYR A 242 -14.25 -4.10 -4.61
C TYR A 242 -14.20 -2.93 -3.61
N PHE A 243 -15.21 -2.07 -3.67
CA PHE A 243 -15.28 -0.83 -2.90
C PHE A 243 -16.67 -0.74 -2.29
N PHE A 244 -16.73 -0.54 -0.99
CA PHE A 244 -17.98 -0.40 -0.24
C PHE A 244 -17.93 0.87 0.61
N ALA A 245 -19.11 1.43 0.87
CA ALA A 245 -19.31 2.51 1.81
C ALA A 245 -20.33 2.07 2.86
N GLU A 246 -20.32 2.73 4.01
CA GLU A 246 -21.33 2.51 5.04
C GLU A 246 -22.71 2.96 4.56
N GLY A 247 -23.72 2.12 4.80
CA GLY A 247 -25.11 2.37 4.44
C GLY A 247 -26.05 2.19 5.64
N GLU A 248 -27.34 2.47 5.47
CA GLU A 248 -28.33 2.40 6.57
C GLU A 248 -28.41 1.01 7.24
N ASN A 249 -28.01 -0.06 6.53
CA ASN A 249 -28.13 -1.45 7.00
C ASN A 249 -26.80 -2.22 6.90
N GLY A 250 -25.66 -1.51 6.88
CA GLY A 250 -24.31 -2.06 6.67
C GLY A 250 -23.74 -1.69 5.30
N LEU A 251 -22.65 -2.35 4.92
CA LEU A 251 -21.89 -2.02 3.71
C LEU A 251 -22.69 -2.12 2.41
N GLU A 252 -22.63 -1.05 1.62
CA GLU A 252 -23.21 -0.95 0.28
C GLU A 252 -22.12 -0.84 -0.78
N GLN A 253 -22.25 -1.59 -1.86
CA GLN A 253 -21.27 -1.59 -2.95
C GLN A 253 -21.34 -0.27 -3.74
N MET A 254 -20.23 0.50 -3.74
CA MET A 254 -20.16 1.81 -4.39
C MET A 254 -20.12 1.70 -5.93
N GLN A 255 -19.32 0.76 -6.43
CA GLN A 255 -19.14 0.50 -7.86
C GLN A 255 -18.89 -1.00 -8.11
N GLY A 256 -18.59 -1.39 -9.36
CA GLY A 256 -18.22 -2.76 -9.69
C GLY A 256 -16.92 -3.24 -9.04
N PHE A 257 -16.01 -3.79 -9.82
CA PHE A 257 -14.68 -4.15 -9.34
C PHE A 257 -13.62 -3.64 -10.31
N VAL A 258 -12.43 -3.39 -9.77
CA VAL A 258 -11.20 -3.17 -10.54
C VAL A 258 -10.46 -4.49 -10.60
N GLN A 259 -10.18 -4.98 -11.80
CA GLN A 259 -9.30 -6.15 -11.98
C GLN A 259 -7.86 -5.65 -11.98
N LEU A 260 -7.05 -6.11 -11.02
CA LEU A 260 -5.62 -5.86 -11.03
C LEU A 260 -4.97 -6.61 -12.20
N ASP A 261 -4.14 -5.89 -12.94
CA ASP A 261 -3.46 -6.41 -14.13
C ASP A 261 -2.56 -7.60 -13.77
N GLU A 262 -2.54 -8.61 -14.63
CA GLU A 262 -1.69 -9.81 -14.49
C GLU A 262 -1.99 -10.69 -13.25
N VAL A 263 -2.93 -10.30 -12.39
CA VAL A 263 -3.39 -11.11 -11.26
C VAL A 263 -4.52 -12.02 -11.71
N SER A 264 -4.33 -13.33 -11.50
CA SER A 264 -5.36 -14.33 -11.78
C SER A 264 -5.69 -15.21 -10.56
N ASN A 265 -4.77 -15.22 -9.60
CA ASN A 265 -4.88 -15.93 -8.34
C ASN A 265 -3.87 -15.33 -7.36
N ILE A 266 -4.25 -15.19 -6.10
CA ILE A 266 -3.40 -14.84 -4.97
C ILE A 266 -3.27 -16.07 -4.09
N SER A 267 -2.07 -16.64 -4.03
CA SER A 267 -1.79 -17.90 -3.34
C SER A 267 -1.60 -17.74 -1.84
N ASP A 268 -1.18 -16.55 -1.41
CA ASP A 268 -0.92 -16.22 -0.01
C ASP A 268 -1.45 -14.82 0.33
N CYS A 269 -2.68 -14.78 0.82
CA CYS A 269 -3.31 -13.55 1.29
C CYS A 269 -2.60 -12.98 2.53
N SER A 270 -1.97 -13.82 3.35
CA SER A 270 -1.30 -13.35 4.57
C SER A 270 -0.15 -12.38 4.28
N ARG A 271 0.44 -12.52 3.10
CA ARG A 271 1.60 -11.77 2.60
C ARG A 271 1.26 -10.67 1.60
N THR A 272 -0.03 -10.54 1.29
CA THR A 272 -0.55 -9.45 0.46
C THR A 272 -0.78 -8.24 1.34
N THR A 273 -0.32 -7.08 0.89
CA THR A 273 -0.44 -5.80 1.59
C THR A 273 -1.41 -4.90 0.86
N VAL A 274 -2.27 -4.22 1.62
CA VAL A 274 -3.04 -3.05 1.17
C VAL A 274 -2.74 -1.94 2.18
N ALA A 275 -2.34 -0.76 1.71
CA ALA A 275 -2.05 0.38 2.58
C ALA A 275 -2.37 1.71 1.87
N ARG A 276 -2.75 2.72 2.65
CA ARG A 276 -2.95 4.10 2.20
C ARG A 276 -1.71 4.63 1.46
N VAL A 277 -1.96 5.39 0.41
CA VAL A 277 -0.98 6.28 -0.24
C VAL A 277 -1.50 7.70 -0.43
N SER A 278 -2.82 7.88 -0.48
CA SER A 278 -3.52 9.16 -0.50
C SER A 278 -4.91 8.98 0.11
N GLU A 279 -5.69 10.05 0.25
CA GLU A 279 -7.07 9.99 0.76
C GLU A 279 -7.95 9.02 -0.05
N ASP A 280 -7.81 9.06 -1.37
CA ASP A 280 -8.59 8.26 -2.31
C ASP A 280 -7.87 6.99 -2.80
N GLY A 281 -6.67 6.69 -2.28
CA GLY A 281 -5.73 5.79 -2.95
C GLY A 281 -5.08 4.78 -2.02
N VAL A 282 -5.01 3.53 -2.50
CA VAL A 282 -4.27 2.46 -1.84
C VAL A 282 -3.22 1.85 -2.75
N LEU A 283 -2.08 1.50 -2.15
CA LEU A 283 -1.09 0.62 -2.73
C LEU A 283 -1.40 -0.83 -2.34
N VAL A 284 -1.42 -1.70 -3.34
CA VAL A 284 -1.58 -3.15 -3.16
C VAL A 284 -0.31 -3.86 -3.60
N PHE A 285 0.31 -4.64 -2.72
CA PHE A 285 1.42 -5.52 -3.07
C PHE A 285 0.94 -6.97 -3.17
N ILE A 286 1.22 -7.63 -4.29
CA ILE A 286 0.89 -9.05 -4.48
C ILE A 286 2.18 -9.87 -4.74
N PRO A 287 2.58 -10.74 -3.79
CA PRO A 287 3.79 -11.55 -3.91
C PRO A 287 3.85 -12.39 -5.17
N ASP A 288 2.75 -13.02 -5.59
CA ASP A 288 2.71 -13.90 -6.76
C ASP A 288 3.10 -13.19 -8.06
N THR A 289 2.83 -11.88 -8.15
CA THR A 289 3.15 -11.07 -9.32
C THR A 289 4.46 -10.29 -9.18
N GLN A 290 4.96 -10.11 -7.95
CA GLN A 290 6.08 -9.19 -7.64
C GLN A 290 5.81 -7.75 -8.10
N ARG A 291 4.59 -7.26 -7.86
CA ARG A 291 4.15 -5.92 -8.29
C ARG A 291 3.45 -5.17 -7.16
N LEU A 292 3.61 -3.85 -7.21
CA LEU A 292 2.76 -2.88 -6.53
C LEU A 292 1.73 -2.33 -7.52
N TYR A 293 0.50 -2.15 -7.05
CA TYR A 293 -0.61 -1.58 -7.81
C TYR A 293 -1.14 -0.37 -7.05
N LEU A 294 -1.25 0.76 -7.73
CA LEU A 294 -2.00 1.91 -7.22
C LEU A 294 -3.44 1.79 -7.70
N VAL A 295 -4.37 1.77 -6.75
CA VAL A 295 -5.81 1.85 -7.02
C VAL A 295 -6.34 3.07 -6.32
N ASP A 296 -6.88 4.00 -7.08
CA ASP A 296 -7.40 5.28 -6.61
C ASP A 296 -8.68 5.68 -7.38
N SER A 297 -9.36 6.73 -6.92
CA SER A 297 -10.59 7.26 -7.53
C SER A 297 -10.41 8.61 -8.23
N HIS A 298 -9.19 9.15 -8.34
CA HIS A 298 -8.91 10.50 -8.87
C HIS A 298 -9.74 10.81 -10.15
N GLY A 299 -10.80 11.61 -9.99
CA GLY A 299 -11.69 12.03 -11.09
C GLY A 299 -13.00 11.25 -11.26
N GLY A 300 -13.37 10.37 -10.32
CA GLY A 300 -14.70 9.75 -10.25
C GLY A 300 -14.67 8.29 -9.77
N ASP A 301 -14.52 7.35 -10.71
CA ASP A 301 -14.60 5.92 -10.42
C ASP A 301 -13.22 5.36 -10.03
N PHE A 302 -13.19 4.42 -9.08
CA PHE A 302 -11.97 3.70 -8.74
C PHE A 302 -11.43 2.90 -9.93
N HIS A 303 -10.13 3.00 -10.16
CA HIS A 303 -9.42 2.25 -11.18
C HIS A 303 -7.95 2.02 -10.79
N GLN A 304 -7.28 1.08 -11.48
CA GLN A 304 -5.85 0.90 -11.33
C GLN A 304 -5.15 2.03 -12.10
N HIS A 305 -4.49 2.94 -11.39
CA HIS A 305 -3.78 4.07 -11.97
C HIS A 305 -2.43 3.64 -12.53
N SER A 306 -1.67 2.91 -11.71
CA SER A 306 -0.27 2.63 -11.96
C SER A 306 0.11 1.25 -11.43
N THR A 307 1.19 0.70 -12.00
CA THR A 307 1.75 -0.56 -11.54
C THR A 307 3.27 -0.59 -11.71
N TRP A 308 3.96 -0.99 -10.65
CA TRP A 308 5.42 -1.04 -10.62
C TRP A 308 5.90 -2.44 -10.30
N PRO A 309 6.90 -2.97 -11.03
CA PRO A 309 7.56 -4.19 -10.62
C PRO A 309 8.41 -3.91 -9.38
N VAL A 310 8.36 -4.79 -8.38
CA VAL A 310 9.15 -4.63 -7.16
C VAL A 310 10.66 -4.67 -7.42
N SER A 311 11.09 -5.28 -8.53
CA SER A 311 12.49 -5.23 -8.95
C SER A 311 13.02 -3.82 -9.22
N ALA A 312 12.14 -2.83 -9.42
CA ALA A 312 12.55 -1.43 -9.51
C ALA A 312 12.93 -0.83 -8.14
N LEU A 313 12.40 -1.37 -7.05
CA LEU A 313 12.62 -0.93 -5.67
C LEU A 313 13.77 -1.67 -4.97
N LEU A 314 14.23 -2.78 -5.56
CA LEU A 314 15.22 -3.68 -4.96
C LEU A 314 16.54 -3.66 -5.73
N PRO A 315 17.64 -4.15 -5.11
CA PRO A 315 18.85 -4.49 -5.86
C PRO A 315 18.59 -5.54 -6.95
N GLU A 316 19.45 -5.60 -7.96
CA GLU A 316 19.32 -6.59 -9.04
C GLU A 316 19.30 -8.03 -8.51
N ASN A 317 18.36 -8.83 -9.02
CA ASN A 317 18.14 -10.24 -8.66
C ASN A 317 17.58 -10.49 -7.26
N GLU A 318 17.23 -9.45 -6.51
CA GLU A 318 16.46 -9.61 -5.28
C GLU A 318 14.95 -9.69 -5.58
N THR A 319 14.25 -10.41 -4.73
CA THR A 319 12.77 -10.51 -4.73
C THR A 319 12.28 -10.26 -3.32
N THR A 320 11.02 -9.86 -3.18
CA THR A 320 10.39 -9.72 -1.85
C THR A 320 9.14 -10.59 -1.79
N ASP A 321 8.79 -11.09 -0.63
CA ASP A 321 7.49 -11.72 -0.41
C ASP A 321 6.66 -10.98 0.64
N LEU A 322 7.21 -9.94 1.26
CA LEU A 322 6.55 -9.08 2.22
C LEU A 322 6.88 -7.61 1.91
N VAL A 323 5.89 -6.74 1.98
CA VAL A 323 6.07 -5.28 1.88
C VAL A 323 5.28 -4.60 3.00
N ALA A 324 5.97 -3.84 3.85
CA ALA A 324 5.32 -2.85 4.69
C ALA A 324 5.39 -1.47 4.03
N ILE A 325 4.33 -0.68 4.16
CA ILE A 325 4.22 0.65 3.55
C ILE A 325 3.81 1.57 4.69
N ILE A 326 4.67 2.53 5.02
CA ILE A 326 4.45 3.52 6.07
C ILE A 326 4.80 4.91 5.54
N GLY A 327 4.22 5.94 6.13
CA GLY A 327 4.28 7.31 5.64
C GLY A 327 2.89 7.85 5.36
N THR A 328 2.78 9.17 5.23
CA THR A 328 1.55 9.88 4.89
C THR A 328 1.22 9.79 3.40
N GLY A 329 2.24 9.54 2.56
CA GLY A 329 2.15 9.77 1.11
C GLY A 329 2.21 11.27 0.80
N GLU A 330 1.93 11.65 -0.45
CA GLU A 330 1.73 13.06 -0.78
C GLU A 330 0.53 13.57 0.02
N GLU A 331 0.79 14.47 0.97
CA GLU A 331 -0.26 15.35 1.48
C GLU A 331 -0.80 16.11 0.26
N HIS A 332 -2.12 16.12 0.08
CA HIS A 332 -2.71 17.14 -0.77
C HIS A 332 -2.30 18.48 -0.17
N ASP A 333 -1.38 19.18 -0.84
CA ASP A 333 -1.15 20.60 -0.61
C ASP A 333 -2.54 21.25 -0.62
N HIS A 334 -3.04 21.64 0.55
CA HIS A 334 -4.08 22.64 0.68
C HIS A 334 -3.49 24.00 0.26
N ASP A 335 -3.02 24.08 -0.98
CA ASP A 335 -2.64 25.32 -1.65
C ASP A 335 -3.96 26.06 -1.97
N HIS A 336 -4.55 26.64 -0.95
CA HIS A 336 -5.56 27.68 -1.09
C HIS A 336 -4.85 29.03 -1.22
N GLU A 337 -4.77 29.56 -2.45
CA GLU A 337 -4.53 31.00 -2.70
C GLU A 337 -5.65 31.89 -2.16
#